data_AF-A0A7W0XZ05-F1
#
_entry.id   AF-A0A7W0XZ05-F1
#
_cell.length_a   1.000
_cell.length_b   1.000
_cell.length_c   1.000
_cell.angle_alpha   90.00
_cell.angle_beta   90.00
_cell.angle_gamma   90.00
#
_symmetry.space_group_name_H-M   'P 1'
#
loop_
_entity.id
_entity.type
_entity.pdbx_description
1 polymer ?
#
loop_
_entity_poly.entity_id
_entity_poly.type
_entity_poly.pdbx_seq_one_letter_code
_entity_poly.pdbx_strand_id
1 'polypeptide(L)'
;MNTTIKTSRRASLPLSERDQADLATLRRSITHRIALGRITHRTVTDDLSEAAFLHALVEAGIKAVEQEVEEAGYAELAADREDRDEARSISAARRQRRPDWADEA
;
A
#
# COMPACT_ATOMS: atom_id res chain seq x y z
N MET A 1 15.85 -5.27 -28.78
CA MET A 1 15.50 -3.84 -28.57
C MET A 1 16.16 -3.41 -27.26
N ASN A 2 17.10 -2.47 -27.30
CA ASN A 2 17.84 -2.04 -26.11
C ASN A 2 17.17 -0.75 -25.57
N THR A 3 16.40 -0.86 -24.49
CA THR A 3 15.71 0.29 -23.89
C THR A 3 16.68 1.03 -22.99
N THR A 4 17.29 2.10 -23.50
CA THR A 4 18.20 2.96 -22.72
C THR A 4 17.40 3.70 -21.66
N ILE A 5 17.62 3.40 -20.37
CA ILE A 5 17.01 4.12 -19.25
C ILE A 5 17.62 5.53 -19.20
N LYS A 6 16.82 6.56 -19.47
CA LYS A 6 17.24 7.96 -19.42
C LYS A 6 17.30 8.42 -17.96
N THR A 7 18.50 8.53 -17.40
CA THR A 7 18.73 9.10 -16.06
C THR A 7 18.58 10.62 -16.09
N SER A 8 17.51 11.12 -15.47
CA SER A 8 17.28 12.56 -15.24
C SER A 8 17.97 12.99 -13.94
N ARG A 9 18.80 14.03 -13.99
CA ARG A 9 19.51 14.58 -12.83
C ARG A 9 18.55 15.47 -12.03
N ARG A 10 18.22 15.08 -10.80
CA ARG A 10 17.39 15.89 -9.88
C ARG A 10 18.24 16.95 -9.17
N ALA A 11 17.62 18.08 -8.83
CA ALA A 11 18.20 19.08 -7.94
C ALA A 11 18.54 18.44 -6.57
N SER A 12 19.62 18.89 -5.95
CA SER A 12 20.02 18.43 -4.62
C SER A 12 18.93 18.74 -3.61
N LEU A 13 18.34 17.70 -3.02
CA LEU A 13 17.40 17.86 -1.93
C LEU A 13 18.20 18.11 -0.64
N PRO A 14 18.00 19.23 0.07
CA PRO A 14 18.62 19.40 1.38
C PRO A 14 18.00 18.39 2.35
N LEU A 15 18.82 17.47 2.87
CA LEU A 15 18.42 16.52 3.90
C LEU A 15 18.58 17.16 5.28
N SER A 16 17.55 17.07 6.11
CA SER A 16 17.65 17.49 7.51
C SER A 16 18.61 16.60 8.29
N GLU A 17 19.04 17.05 9.47
CA GLU A 17 19.87 16.23 10.37
C GLU A 17 19.16 14.92 10.76
N ARG A 18 17.84 14.97 10.91
CA ARG A 18 17.01 13.79 11.18
C ARG A 18 17.04 12.80 10.04
N ASP A 19 16.88 13.27 8.80
CA ASP A 19 16.94 12.41 7.61
C ASP A 19 18.29 11.69 7.52
N GLN A 20 19.37 12.41 7.80
CA GLN A 20 20.72 11.84 7.81
C GLN A 20 20.89 10.79 8.91
N ALA A 21 20.36 11.03 10.11
CA ALA A 21 20.38 10.06 11.21
C ALA A 21 19.58 8.80 10.90
N ASP A 22 18.40 8.96 10.30
CA ASP A 22 17.52 7.86 9.90
C ASP A 22 18.18 7.02 8.80
N LEU A 23 18.73 7.66 7.75
CA LEU A 23 19.48 6.98 6.69
C LEU A 23 20.68 6.21 7.24
N ALA A 24 21.44 6.81 8.17
CA ALA A 24 22.58 6.15 8.79
C ALA A 24 22.16 4.95 9.66
N THR A 25 20.99 5.02 10.31
CA THR A 25 20.42 3.91 11.09
C THR A 25 19.99 2.76 10.18
N LEU A 26 19.21 3.07 9.14
CA LEU A 26 18.74 2.11 8.15
C LEU A 26 19.90 1.40 7.45
N ARG A 27 20.97 2.13 7.13
CA ARG A 27 22.15 1.59 6.46
C ARG A 27 23.01 0.74 7.38
N ARG A 28 23.20 1.12 8.65
CA ARG A 28 24.07 0.37 9.59
C ARG A 28 23.40 -0.86 10.18
N SER A 29 22.09 -0.81 10.41
CA SER A 29 21.35 -1.91 11.03
C SER A 29 21.05 -3.04 10.04
N ILE A 30 21.54 -4.26 10.35
CA ILE A 30 21.26 -5.44 9.53
C ILE A 30 19.75 -5.74 9.43
N THR A 31 19.00 -5.56 10.52
CA THR A 31 17.56 -5.79 10.57
C THR A 31 16.81 -4.88 9.60
N HIS A 32 17.19 -3.60 9.55
CA HIS A 32 16.58 -2.64 8.63
C HIS A 32 16.92 -2.94 7.17
N ARG A 33 18.17 -3.33 6.87
CA ARG A 33 18.54 -3.75 5.51
C ARG A 33 17.77 -5.00 5.06
N ILE A 34 17.59 -5.98 5.94
CA ILE A 34 16.78 -7.18 5.66
C ILE A 34 15.31 -6.77 5.38
N ALA A 35 14.74 -5.90 6.20
CA ALA A 35 13.37 -5.41 6.00
C ALA A 35 13.22 -4.69 4.67
N LEU A 36 14.15 -3.77 4.34
CA LEU A 36 14.18 -3.06 3.07
C LEU A 36 14.29 -4.03 1.88
N GLY A 37 15.14 -5.05 2.01
CA GLY A 37 15.30 -6.09 1.00
C GLY A 37 14.04 -6.91 0.77
N ARG A 38 13.28 -7.21 1.83
CA ARG A 38 11.99 -7.90 1.72
C ARG A 38 10.96 -7.07 0.97
N ILE A 39 10.82 -5.78 1.31
CA ILE A 39 9.87 -4.86 0.66
C ILE A 39 10.23 -4.69 -0.82
N THR A 40 11.51 -4.51 -1.12
CA THR A 40 11.98 -4.26 -2.49
C THR A 40 12.17 -5.53 -3.33
N HIS A 41 12.14 -6.72 -2.70
CA HIS A 41 12.54 -8.01 -3.29
C HIS A 41 13.98 -7.99 -3.83
N ARG A 42 14.90 -7.35 -3.09
CA ARG A 42 16.31 -7.23 -3.44
C ARG A 42 17.19 -7.56 -2.25
N THR A 43 18.42 -8.00 -2.52
CA THR A 43 19.43 -8.12 -1.46
C THR A 43 20.02 -6.75 -1.18
N VAL A 44 19.86 -6.26 0.06
CA VAL A 44 20.45 -5.01 0.53
C VAL A 44 21.60 -5.34 1.49
N THR A 45 22.82 -5.22 0.98
CA THR A 45 24.06 -5.41 1.74
C THR A 45 24.59 -4.08 2.29
N ASP A 46 25.63 -4.10 3.12
CA ASP A 46 26.23 -2.90 3.70
C ASP A 46 27.17 -2.15 2.73
N ASP A 47 27.73 -2.85 1.75
CA ASP A 47 28.59 -2.35 0.68
C ASP A 47 27.82 -1.71 -0.48
N LEU A 48 26.48 -1.76 -0.48
CA LEU A 48 25.63 -1.16 -1.50
C LEU A 48 25.95 0.34 -1.67
N SER A 49 26.15 0.84 -2.89
CA SER A 49 26.39 2.27 -3.09
C SER A 49 25.26 3.13 -2.48
N GLU A 50 25.57 4.34 -2.02
CA GLU A 50 24.57 5.25 -1.45
C GLU A 50 23.40 5.50 -2.41
N ALA A 51 23.70 5.71 -3.69
CA ALA A 51 22.69 5.88 -4.72
C ALA A 51 21.77 4.65 -4.86
N ALA A 52 22.34 3.44 -4.84
CA ALA A 52 21.55 2.21 -4.91
C ALA A 52 20.70 2.00 -3.66
N PHE A 53 21.23 2.35 -2.48
CA PHE A 53 20.51 2.26 -1.22
C PHE A 53 19.33 3.25 -1.17
N LEU A 54 19.56 4.50 -1.56
CA LEU A 54 18.52 5.51 -1.68
C LEU A 54 17.47 5.13 -2.72
N HIS A 55 17.88 4.54 -3.84
CA HIS A 55 16.94 4.04 -4.84
C HIS A 55 16.06 2.92 -4.28
N ALA A 56 16.62 1.97 -3.51
CA ALA A 56 15.84 0.95 -2.84
C ALA A 56 14.85 1.56 -1.82
N LEU A 57 15.24 2.59 -1.09
CA LEU A 57 14.32 3.32 -0.20
C LEU A 57 13.18 4.01 -0.95
N VAL A 58 13.48 4.62 -2.11
CA VAL A 58 12.44 5.23 -2.96
C VAL A 58 11.48 4.16 -3.48
N GLU A 59 11.98 3.02 -3.96
CA GLU A 59 11.15 1.90 -4.40
C GLU A 59 10.26 1.37 -3.26
N ALA A 60 10.81 1.25 -2.05
CA ALA A 60 10.05 0.83 -0.88
C ALA A 60 8.95 1.83 -0.51
N GLY A 61 9.25 3.14 -0.58
CA GLY A 61 8.26 4.19 -0.34
C GLY A 61 7.12 4.18 -1.37
N ILE A 62 7.44 3.97 -2.65
CA ILE A 62 6.41 3.84 -3.71
C ILE A 62 5.50 2.64 -3.43
N LYS A 63 6.08 1.48 -3.12
CA LYS A 63 5.32 0.28 -2.79
C LYS A 63 4.42 0.47 -1.56
N ALA A 64 4.91 1.18 -0.53
CA ALA A 64 4.11 1.47 0.65
C ALA A 64 2.90 2.36 0.32
N VAL A 65 3.06 3.35 -0.58
CA VAL A 65 1.94 4.17 -1.04
C VAL A 65 0.94 3.36 -1.86
N GLU A 66 1.42 2.49 -2.76
CA GLU A 66 0.55 1.60 -3.53
C GLU A 66 -0.25 0.66 -2.62
N GLN A 67 0.40 0.09 -1.61
CA GLN A 67 -0.25 -0.78 -0.63
C GLN A 67 -1.34 -0.03 0.16
N GLU A 68 -1.08 1.19 0.61
CA GLU A 68 -2.09 2.02 1.30
C GLU A 68 -3.31 2.28 0.41
N VAL A 69 -3.08 2.58 -0.87
CA VAL A 69 -4.16 2.80 -1.86
C VAL A 69 -4.97 1.52 -2.08
N GLU A 70 -4.31 0.38 -2.22
CA GLU A 70 -4.98 -0.91 -2.36
C GLU A 70 -5.82 -1.25 -1.12
N GLU A 71 -5.25 -1.11 0.08
CA GLU A 71 -5.94 -1.36 1.34
C GLU A 71 -7.18 -0.47 1.50
N ALA A 72 -7.07 0.82 1.19
CA ALA A 72 -8.20 1.74 1.20
C ALA A 72 -9.28 1.32 0.18
N GLY A 73 -8.89 0.96 -1.04
CA GLY A 73 -9.82 0.50 -2.08
C GLY A 73 -10.55 -0.80 -1.69
N TYR A 74 -9.86 -1.75 -1.07
CA TYR A 74 -10.48 -2.97 -0.57
C TYR A 74 -11.46 -2.69 0.58
N ALA A 75 -11.17 -1.73 1.45
CA ALA A 75 -12.08 -1.32 2.51
C ALA A 75 -13.38 -0.70 1.95
N GLU A 76 -13.27 0.15 0.93
CA GLU A 76 -14.44 0.73 0.24
C GLU A 76 -15.30 -0.35 -0.44
N LEU A 77 -14.67 -1.29 -1.14
CA LEU A 77 -15.38 -2.40 -1.80
C LEU A 77 -16.06 -3.34 -0.78
N ALA A 78 -15.46 -3.54 0.39
CA ALA A 78 -16.06 -4.32 1.47
C ALA A 78 -17.30 -3.62 2.03
N ALA A 79 -17.22 -2.32 2.31
CA ALA A 79 -18.36 -1.53 2.78
C ALA A 79 -19.53 -1.54 1.77
N ASP A 80 -19.24 -1.32 0.48
CA ASP A 80 -20.25 -1.33 -0.58
C ASP A 80 -20.88 -2.72 -0.79
N ARG A 81 -20.15 -3.80 -0.44
CA ARG A 81 -20.72 -5.16 -0.42
C ARG A 81 -21.66 -5.36 0.77
N GLU A 82 -21.26 -4.93 1.97
CA GLU A 82 -22.07 -5.02 3.18
C GLU A 82 -23.40 -4.27 2.99
N ASP A 83 -23.37 -3.04 2.47
CA ASP A 83 -24.57 -2.23 2.19
C ASP A 83 -25.54 -2.94 1.23
N ARG A 84 -25.01 -3.56 0.17
CA ARG A 84 -25.83 -4.32 -0.79
C ARG A 84 -26.42 -5.59 -0.18
N ASP A 85 -25.66 -6.28 0.66
CA ASP A 85 -26.11 -7.50 1.32
C ASP A 85 -27.17 -7.18 2.38
N GLU A 86 -27.02 -6.07 3.12
CA GLU A 86 -28.05 -5.55 4.01
C GLU A 86 -29.32 -5.17 3.25
N ALA A 87 -29.21 -4.41 2.15
CA ALA A 87 -30.37 -4.03 1.33
C ALA A 87 -31.10 -5.27 0.76
N ARG A 88 -30.35 -6.30 0.33
CA ARG A 88 -30.92 -7.58 -0.10
C ARG A 88 -31.66 -8.27 1.04
N SER A 89 -31.08 -8.33 2.23
CA SER A 89 -31.69 -8.96 3.41
C SER A 89 -33.01 -8.28 3.80
N ILE A 90 -33.04 -6.95 3.81
CA ILE A 90 -34.24 -6.16 4.10
C ILE A 90 -35.32 -6.42 3.05
N SER A 91 -34.94 -6.44 1.75
CA SER A 91 -35.89 -6.73 0.67
C SER A 91 -36.48 -8.14 0.77
N ALA A 92 -35.67 -9.14 1.13
CA ALA A 92 -36.11 -10.52 1.31
C ALA A 92 -37.05 -10.65 2.52
N ALA A 93 -36.72 -10.02 3.65
CA ALA A 93 -37.58 -9.98 4.83
C ALA A 93 -38.93 -9.31 4.54
N ARG A 94 -38.95 -8.23 3.76
CA ARG A 94 -40.20 -7.56 3.33
C ARG A 94 -41.06 -8.45 2.44
N ARG A 95 -40.47 -9.26 1.57
CA ARG A 95 -41.21 -10.20 0.69
C ARG A 95 -41.80 -11.39 1.47
N GLN A 96 -41.18 -11.78 2.58
CA GLN A 96 -41.67 -12.87 3.43
C GLN A 96 -42.77 -12.45 4.40
N ARG A 97 -42.93 -11.14 4.67
CA ARG A 97 -44.11 -10.63 5.36
C ARG A 97 -45.32 -10.81 4.45
N ARG A 98 -46.18 -11.78 4.78
CA ARG A 98 -47.55 -11.85 4.25
C ARG A 98 -48.20 -10.49 4.50
N PRO A 99 -48.74 -9.83 3.46
CA PRO A 99 -49.49 -8.59 3.67
C PRO A 99 -50.71 -8.85 4.53
N ASP A 100 -51.03 -7.96 5.48
CA ASP A 100 -52.20 -8.10 6.37
C ASP A 100 -53.54 -8.27 5.62
N TRP A 101 -53.63 -7.77 4.38
CA TRP A 101 -54.82 -7.94 3.53
C TRP A 101 -55.01 -9.37 2.99
N ALA A 102 -53.98 -10.22 3.05
CA ALA A 102 -54.05 -11.59 2.57
C ALA A 102 -54.79 -12.55 3.53
N ASP A 103 -55.14 -12.08 4.73
CA ASP A 103 -55.92 -12.83 5.73
C ASP A 103 -57.39 -12.40 5.81
N GLU A 104 -57.84 -11.45 4.97
CA GLU A 104 -59.27 -11.14 4.76
C GLU A 104 -59.85 -12.06 3.67
N ALA A 105 -60.23 -13.29 4.04
CA ALA A 105 -61.03 -14.19 3.20
C ALA A 105 -62.05 -14.99 4.03
#